data_AF-A0A925PWA8-F1
#
_entry.id   AF-A0A925PWA8-F1
#
_cell.length_a   1.000
_cell.length_b   1.000
_cell.length_c   1.000
_cell.angle_alpha   90.00
_cell.angle_beta   90.00
_cell.angle_gamma   90.00
#
_symmetry.space_group_name_H-M   'P 1'
#
loop_
_entity.id
_entity.type
_entity.pdbx_description
1 polymer ?
#
loop_
_entity_poly.entity_id
_entity_poly.type
_entity_poly.pdbx_seq_one_letter_code
_entity_poly.pdbx_strand_id
1 'polypeptide(L)'
;MIVQRFVLTPFQQNTRIVACEQTRKAICIDPGEESNELVDYINKQGFELQAIALTHGHLDHIGGTAALHKAFPDTDIILHEGDDDLYYGLPQQPLFL
;
A
#
# COMPACT_ATOMS: atom_id res chain seq x y z
N MET A 1 -15.57 5.06 -11.05
CA MET A 1 -14.25 4.89 -10.40
C MET A 1 -14.49 4.69 -8.91
N ILE A 2 -13.89 3.67 -8.30
CA ILE A 2 -14.00 3.40 -6.86
C ILE A 2 -12.76 3.96 -6.17
N VAL A 3 -12.96 4.68 -5.06
CA VAL A 3 -11.89 5.12 -4.16
C VAL A 3 -12.31 4.76 -2.74
N GLN A 4 -11.61 3.81 -2.14
CA GLN A 4 -11.82 3.41 -0.75
C GLN A 4 -10.61 3.84 0.08
N ARG A 5 -10.87 4.42 1.25
CA ARG A 5 -9.84 4.85 2.20
C ARG A 5 -9.82 3.93 3.41
N PHE A 6 -8.62 3.61 3.88
CA PHE A 6 -8.33 2.96 5.15
C PHE A 6 -7.45 3.92 5.95
N VAL A 7 -7.84 4.19 7.20
CA VAL A 7 -7.01 4.97 8.13
C VAL A 7 -6.19 3.97 8.92
N LEU A 8 -4.90 3.89 8.60
CA LEU A 8 -3.96 2.92 9.14
C LEU A 8 -2.88 3.62 9.95
N THR A 9 -2.16 2.81 10.75
CA THR A 9 -1.03 3.21 11.58
C THR A 9 -1.41 4.18 12.72
N PRO A 10 -0.56 4.33 13.75
CA PRO A 10 -0.71 5.38 14.76
C PRO A 10 -0.67 6.82 14.21
N PHE A 11 -0.13 7.03 12.99
CA PHE A 11 -0.02 8.34 12.35
C PHE A 11 -1.30 8.79 11.64
N GLN A 12 -2.35 7.95 11.66
CA GLN A 12 -3.59 8.19 10.91
C GLN A 12 -3.33 8.35 9.40
N GLN A 13 -2.40 7.56 8.89
CA GLN A 13 -2.06 7.53 7.48
C GLN A 13 -3.24 7.00 6.67
N ASN A 14 -3.41 7.53 5.45
CA ASN A 14 -4.57 7.25 4.61
C ASN A 14 -4.22 6.38 3.41
N THR A 15 -4.11 5.06 3.62
CA THR A 15 -4.03 4.06 2.55
C THR A 15 -5.29 4.12 1.69
N ARG A 16 -5.13 4.01 0.37
CA ARG A 16 -6.25 4.06 -0.57
C ARG A 16 -6.23 2.86 -1.52
N ILE A 17 -7.41 2.33 -1.79
CA ILE A 17 -7.66 1.47 -2.96
C ILE A 17 -8.34 2.32 -4.02
N VAL A 18 -7.72 2.40 -5.20
CA VAL A 18 -8.31 3.04 -6.39
C VAL A 18 -8.57 1.95 -7.41
N ALA A 19 -9.82 1.81 -7.85
CA ALA A 19 -10.22 0.72 -8.73
C ALA A 19 -11.16 1.16 -9.87
N CYS A 20 -11.06 0.45 -10.99
CA CYS A 20 -11.99 0.57 -12.09
C CYS A 20 -13.25 -0.26 -11.82
N GLU A 21 -14.43 0.35 -11.94
CA GLU A 21 -15.72 -0.33 -11.68
C GLU A 21 -15.99 -1.46 -12.66
N GLN A 22 -15.58 -1.29 -13.92
CA GLN A 22 -15.86 -2.22 -15.01
C GLN A 22 -14.88 -3.40 -15.02
N THR A 23 -13.57 -3.12 -14.99
CA THR A 23 -12.55 -4.17 -15.12
C THR A 23 -12.15 -4.79 -13.79
N ARG A 24 -12.52 -4.16 -12.66
CA ARG A 24 -12.08 -4.52 -11.30
C ARG A 24 -10.58 -4.45 -11.08
N LYS A 25 -9.80 -3.92 -12.04
CA LYS A 25 -8.39 -3.60 -11.83
C LYS A 25 -8.24 -2.52 -10.78
N ALA A 26 -7.32 -2.73 -9.84
CA ALA A 26 -7.10 -1.85 -8.72
C ALA A 26 -5.60 -1.58 -8.50
N ILE A 27 -5.33 -0.46 -7.85
CA ILE A 27 -4.04 -0.17 -7.23
C ILE A 27 -4.25 0.11 -5.75
N CYS A 28 -3.26 -0.25 -4.94
CA CYS A 28 -3.15 0.18 -3.56
C CYS A 28 -2.14 1.31 -3.48
N ILE A 29 -2.52 2.42 -2.84
CA ILE A 29 -1.65 3.57 -2.63
C ILE A 29 -1.28 3.60 -1.15
N ASP A 30 0.02 3.57 -0.88
CA ASP A 30 0.64 3.70 0.44
C ASP A 30 0.05 2.77 1.53
N PRO A 31 0.26 1.44 1.43
CA PRO A 31 -0.11 0.51 2.50
C PRO A 31 0.77 0.73 3.73
N GLY A 32 0.23 1.47 4.71
CA GLY A 32 1.02 1.94 5.85
C GLY A 32 1.42 0.88 6.88
N GLU A 33 0.60 -0.15 7.05
CA GLU A 33 0.88 -1.30 7.90
C GLU A 33 0.22 -2.57 7.32
N GLU A 34 0.60 -3.73 7.85
CA GLU A 34 -0.09 -4.98 7.54
C GLU A 34 -1.56 -4.90 8.00
N SER A 35 -2.50 -5.00 7.06
CA SER A 35 -3.93 -4.85 7.32
C SER A 35 -4.73 -5.99 6.70
N ASN A 36 -5.27 -6.86 7.55
CA ASN A 36 -6.22 -7.90 7.13
C ASN A 36 -7.50 -7.29 6.55
N GLU A 37 -7.94 -6.13 7.05
CA GLU A 37 -9.12 -5.44 6.53
C GLU A 37 -8.93 -5.02 5.07
N LEU A 38 -7.74 -4.51 4.73
CA LEU A 38 -7.38 -4.13 3.37
C LEU A 38 -7.39 -5.34 2.43
N VAL A 39 -6.73 -6.44 2.83
CA VAL A 39 -6.68 -7.69 2.06
C VAL A 39 -8.07 -8.27 1.86
N ASP A 40 -8.86 -8.35 2.92
CA ASP A 40 -10.25 -8.81 2.88
C ASP A 40 -11.10 -7.96 1.94
N TYR A 41 -10.94 -6.64 1.97
CA TYR A 41 -11.68 -5.74 1.10
C TYR A 41 -11.35 -5.99 -0.37
N ILE A 42 -10.07 -6.09 -0.73
CA ILE A 42 -9.62 -6.39 -2.10
C ILE A 42 -10.25 -7.72 -2.59
N ASN A 43 -10.17 -8.76 -1.77
CA ASN A 43 -10.74 -10.08 -2.07
C ASN A 43 -12.28 -10.06 -2.20
N LYS A 44 -12.98 -9.49 -1.21
CA LYS A 44 -14.45 -9.40 -1.20
C LYS A 44 -15.00 -8.60 -2.38
N GLN A 45 -14.27 -7.58 -2.80
CA GLN A 45 -14.63 -6.77 -3.97
C GLN A 45 -14.24 -7.44 -5.29
N GLY A 46 -13.52 -8.56 -5.27
CA GLY A 46 -13.03 -9.22 -6.48
C GLY A 46 -12.13 -8.29 -7.30
N PHE A 47 -11.30 -7.49 -6.64
CA PHE A 47 -10.36 -6.62 -7.33
C PHE A 47 -9.12 -7.39 -7.78
N GLU A 48 -8.70 -7.11 -9.01
CA GLU A 48 -7.40 -7.54 -9.54
C GLU A 48 -6.38 -6.45 -9.17
N LEU A 49 -5.65 -6.65 -8.06
CA LEU A 49 -4.61 -5.72 -7.67
C LEU A 49 -3.49 -5.79 -8.72
N GLN A 50 -3.16 -4.67 -9.34
CA GLN A 50 -2.12 -4.59 -10.38
C GLN A 50 -0.82 -4.03 -9.81
N ALA A 51 -0.93 -3.08 -8.89
CA ALA A 51 0.23 -2.41 -8.32
C ALA A 51 -0.01 -1.92 -6.90
N ILE A 52 1.10 -1.84 -6.16
CA ILE A 52 1.26 -1.09 -4.93
C ILE A 52 2.08 0.15 -5.29
N ALA A 53 1.41 1.31 -5.34
CA ALA A 53 2.03 2.59 -5.64
C ALA A 53 2.40 3.30 -4.34
N LEU A 54 3.67 3.66 -4.22
CA LEU A 54 4.21 4.38 -3.06
C LEU A 54 4.45 5.84 -3.46
N THR A 55 3.83 6.76 -2.74
CA THR A 55 3.99 8.19 -2.98
C THR A 55 5.37 8.70 -2.56
N HIS A 56 5.93 8.12 -1.50
CA HIS A 56 7.28 8.35 -0.97
C HIS A 56 7.64 7.27 0.06
N GLY A 57 8.89 7.24 0.51
CA GLY A 57 9.45 6.15 1.31
C GLY A 57 9.20 6.19 2.83
N HIS A 58 8.30 7.02 3.37
CA HIS A 58 8.11 7.10 4.83
C HIS A 58 7.45 5.84 5.42
N LEU A 59 7.87 5.49 6.63
CA LEU A 59 7.47 4.35 7.45
C LEU A 59 5.96 4.09 7.42
N ASP A 60 5.17 5.11 7.68
CA ASP A 60 3.71 5.02 7.79
C ASP A 60 3.01 4.90 6.42
N HIS A 61 3.74 5.04 5.31
CA HIS A 61 3.26 4.85 3.95
C HIS A 61 3.66 3.49 3.36
N ILE A 62 4.80 2.92 3.77
CA ILE A 62 5.38 1.73 3.15
C ILE A 62 5.36 0.48 4.03
N GLY A 63 5.07 0.61 5.33
CA GLY A 63 5.22 -0.47 6.32
C GLY A 63 4.41 -1.74 6.04
N GLY A 64 3.31 -1.64 5.30
CA GLY A 64 2.47 -2.77 4.88
C GLY A 64 2.82 -3.37 3.51
N THR A 65 3.76 -2.77 2.76
CA THR A 65 4.06 -3.14 1.36
C THR A 65 4.41 -4.62 1.21
N ALA A 66 5.34 -5.12 2.04
CA ALA A 66 5.79 -6.50 1.94
C ALA A 66 4.68 -7.52 2.25
N ALA A 67 3.83 -7.23 3.25
CA ALA A 67 2.71 -8.09 3.60
C ALA A 67 1.63 -8.11 2.51
N LEU A 68 1.32 -6.94 1.94
CA LEU A 68 0.35 -6.83 0.85
C LEU A 68 0.85 -7.53 -0.43
N HIS A 69 2.11 -7.34 -0.81
CA HIS A 69 2.71 -8.03 -1.95
C HIS A 69 2.75 -9.55 -1.74
N LYS A 70 2.99 -10.01 -0.50
CA LYS A 70 2.90 -11.44 -0.17
C LYS A 70 1.49 -12.00 -0.36
N ALA A 71 0.45 -11.22 -0.08
CA ALA A 71 -0.93 -11.61 -0.30
C ALA A 71 -1.34 -11.59 -1.79
N PHE A 72 -0.72 -10.71 -2.58
CA PHE A 72 -0.97 -10.53 -4.02
C PHE A 72 0.36 -10.54 -4.80
N PRO A 73 0.99 -11.72 -5.02
CA PRO A 73 2.37 -11.83 -5.51
C PRO A 73 2.58 -11.40 -6.95
N ASP A 74 1.51 -11.24 -7.73
CA ASP A 74 1.57 -10.79 -9.14
C ASP A 74 1.49 -9.25 -9.26
N THR A 75 1.58 -8.51 -8.14
CA THR A 75 1.48 -7.05 -8.11
C THR A 75 2.83 -6.37 -8.27
N ASP A 76 2.88 -5.32 -9.08
CA ASP A 76 4.08 -4.49 -9.18
C ASP A 76 4.21 -3.59 -7.94
N ILE A 77 5.42 -3.40 -7.41
CA ILE A 77 5.71 -2.34 -6.44
C ILE A 77 6.33 -1.17 -7.19
N ILE A 78 5.71 0.00 -7.11
CA ILE A 78 6.11 1.19 -7.84
C ILE A 78 6.48 2.28 -6.85
N LEU A 79 7.72 2.75 -6.94
CA LEU A 79 8.28 3.85 -6.16
C LEU A 79 9.18 4.70 -7.08
N HIS A 80 9.27 6.00 -6.81
CA HIS A 80 10.23 6.86 -7.48
C HIS A 80 11.65 6.58 -6.95
N GLU A 81 12.65 6.42 -7.83
CA GLU A 81 14.04 6.07 -7.45
C GLU A 81 14.68 7.03 -6.42
N GLY A 82 14.24 8.29 -6.39
CA GLY A 82 14.67 9.29 -5.41
C GLY A 82 14.29 8.97 -3.95
N ASP A 83 13.41 7.99 -3.72
CA ASP A 83 12.99 7.53 -2.39
C ASP A 83 13.66 6.20 -1.98
N ASP A 84 14.57 5.64 -2.79
CA ASP A 84 15.22 4.34 -2.52
C ASP A 84 15.91 4.33 -1.14
N ASP A 85 16.60 5.40 -0.77
CA ASP A 85 17.29 5.52 0.53
C ASP A 85 16.30 5.42 1.70
N LEU A 86 15.11 6.03 1.57
CA LEU A 86 14.07 5.94 2.60
C LEU A 86 13.45 4.54 2.61
N TYR A 87 13.13 3.98 1.45
CA TYR A 87 12.48 2.67 1.32
C TYR A 87 13.34 1.54 1.87
N TYR A 88 14.61 1.46 1.44
CA TYR A 88 15.55 0.46 1.96
C TYR A 88 16.03 0.79 3.38
N GLY A 89 15.91 2.06 3.80
CA GLY A 89 16.18 2.54 5.14
C GLY A 89 15.03 2.37 6.14
N LEU A 90 13.95 1.65 5.79
CA LEU A 90 12.76 1.49 6.64
C LEU A 90 13.09 1.09 8.11
N PRO A 91 14.01 0.13 8.39
CA PRO A 91 14.35 -0.22 9.77
C PRO A 91 15.00 0.92 10.57
N GLN A 92 15.57 1.92 9.91
CA GLN A 92 16.26 3.05 10.54
C GLN A 92 15.33 4.25 10.80
N GLN A 93 14.23 4.38 10.05
CA GLN A 93 13.29 5.49 10.20
C GLN A 93 12.74 5.69 11.62
N PRO A 94 12.34 4.63 12.38
CA PRO A 94 11.81 4.83 13.72
C PRO A 94 12.87 5.16 14.78
N LEU A 95 14.17 5.11 14.45
CA LEU A 95 15.24 5.44 15.41
C LEU A 95 15.25 6.93 15.84
N PHE A 96 14.51 7.77 15.12
CA PHE A 96 14.44 9.21 15.35
C PHE A 96 13.04 9.69 15.79
N LEU A 97 12.14 8.74 16.14
CA LEU A 97 10.79 9.00 16.65
C LEU A 97 10.74 9.06 18.18
#